data_AF-A0A9J6H4E7-F1
#
_entry.id   AF-A0A9J6H4E7-F1
#
_cell.length_a   1.000
_cell.length_b   1.000
_cell.length_c   1.000
_cell.angle_alpha   90.00
_cell.angle_beta   90.00
_cell.angle_gamma   90.00
#
_symmetry.space_group_name_H-M   'P 1'
#
loop_
_entity.id
_entity.type
_entity.pdbx_description
1 polymer ?
#
loop_
_entity_poly.entity_id
_entity_poly.type
_entity_poly.pdbx_seq_one_letter_code
_entity_poly.pdbx_strand_id
1 'polypeptide(L)'
;MKAASARFPGRVTCSFLNMWKPCTVFYGISPDGHVRGVPLSLEERDALRRGIDFMVGNLRPHPTSTSVRVEFVPALWSKLESRKEVFWYVVEVHVHGVPRTVYTLSDGDCFLRKDGETYQAHTFEIRSWVVQQEEEHYLRGLASQESEGAAGGDGPPPGAPSAGV
;
A
#
# COMPACT_ATOMS: atom_id res chain seq x y z
N MET A 1 20.49 18.46 -9.72
CA MET A 1 19.92 17.12 -9.93
C MET A 1 18.41 17.15 -9.65
N LYS A 2 17.57 17.51 -10.63
CA LYS A 2 16.13 17.77 -10.42
C LYS A 2 15.28 17.27 -11.60
N ALA A 3 15.19 15.95 -11.77
CA ALA A 3 14.21 15.28 -12.65
C ALA A 3 14.20 13.75 -12.45
N ALA A 4 15.31 13.16 -12.01
CA ALA A 4 15.43 11.70 -11.86
C ALA A 4 14.72 11.13 -10.63
N SER A 5 14.52 11.91 -9.54
CA SER A 5 13.95 11.37 -8.29
C SER A 5 12.42 11.31 -8.25
N ALA A 6 11.70 11.98 -9.16
CA ALA A 6 10.22 11.96 -9.19
C ALA A 6 9.65 10.85 -10.10
N ARG A 7 10.47 10.24 -10.97
CA ARG A 7 10.03 9.11 -11.80
C ARG A 7 10.08 7.77 -11.05
N PHE A 8 11.00 7.64 -10.10
CA PHE A 8 11.16 6.41 -9.31
C PHE A 8 9.92 6.11 -8.44
N PRO A 9 9.31 7.07 -7.72
CA PRO A 9 8.12 6.77 -6.93
C PRO A 9 6.89 6.59 -7.81
N GLY A 10 6.73 7.32 -8.92
CA GLY A 10 5.58 7.14 -9.82
C GLY A 10 5.46 5.73 -10.40
N ARG A 11 6.58 5.16 -10.88
CA ARG A 11 6.63 3.78 -11.39
C ARG A 11 6.33 2.76 -10.30
N VAL A 12 6.93 2.95 -9.13
CA VAL A 12 6.76 2.06 -7.98
C VAL A 12 5.31 2.11 -7.47
N THR A 13 4.74 3.30 -7.29
CA THR A 13 3.33 3.49 -6.89
C THR A 13 2.37 2.89 -7.91
N CYS A 14 2.58 3.11 -9.22
CA CYS A 14 1.81 2.48 -10.29
C CYS A 14 1.82 0.95 -10.14
N SER A 15 3.00 0.38 -9.95
CA SER A 15 3.14 -1.08 -9.79
C SER A 15 2.47 -1.62 -8.52
N PHE A 16 2.51 -0.87 -7.41
CA PHE A 16 1.83 -1.25 -6.17
C PHE A 16 0.31 -1.14 -6.26
N LEU A 17 -0.21 -0.10 -6.91
CA LEU A 17 -1.64 0.02 -7.19
C LEU A 17 -2.14 -1.12 -8.06
N ASN A 18 -1.31 -1.56 -9.00
CA ASN A 18 -1.65 -2.70 -9.83
C ASN A 18 -1.70 -3.99 -8.99
N MET A 19 -0.95 -4.20 -7.91
CA MET A 19 -1.01 -5.47 -7.15
C MET A 19 -2.38 -5.85 -6.53
N TRP A 20 -3.39 -4.95 -6.52
CA TRP A 20 -4.71 -5.14 -5.88
C TRP A 20 -4.63 -5.60 -4.41
N LYS A 21 -3.50 -5.34 -3.76
CA LYS A 21 -3.20 -5.72 -2.39
C LYS A 21 -2.75 -4.46 -1.64
N PRO A 22 -3.19 -4.26 -0.38
CA PRO A 22 -2.66 -3.19 0.46
C PRO A 22 -1.15 -3.36 0.61
N CYS A 23 -0.41 -2.30 0.31
CA CYS A 23 1.05 -2.27 0.39
C CYS A 23 1.49 -1.02 1.14
N THR A 24 2.54 -1.13 1.96
CA THR A 24 3.14 0.02 2.63
C THR A 24 4.61 0.09 2.28
N VAL A 25 5.04 1.24 1.78
CA VAL A 25 6.45 1.53 1.53
C VAL A 25 7.00 2.33 2.70
N PHE A 26 8.02 1.80 3.35
CA PHE A 26 8.68 2.44 4.47
C PHE A 26 9.98 3.11 4.02
N TYR A 27 10.13 4.39 4.38
CA TYR A 27 11.40 5.12 4.25
C TYR A 27 11.95 5.46 5.63
N GLY A 28 13.27 5.32 5.80
CA GLY A 28 13.93 5.52 7.08
C GLY A 28 14.06 4.24 7.91
N ILE A 29 13.74 3.08 7.33
CA ILE A 29 14.04 1.76 7.90
C ILE A 29 15.14 1.13 7.05
N SER A 30 16.20 0.64 7.69
CA SER A 30 17.25 -0.08 6.98
C SER A 30 16.85 -1.54 6.69
N PRO A 31 17.50 -2.21 5.72
CA PRO A 31 17.11 -3.57 5.30
C PRO A 31 17.19 -4.63 6.41
N ASP A 32 17.96 -4.36 7.45
CA ASP A 32 18.10 -5.13 8.68
C ASP A 32 17.00 -4.86 9.73
N GLY A 33 16.03 -3.99 9.41
CA GLY A 33 14.89 -3.67 10.27
C GLY A 33 15.14 -2.53 11.27
N HIS A 34 16.32 -1.91 11.27
CA HIS A 34 16.59 -0.80 12.19
C HIS A 34 15.96 0.52 11.72
N VAL A 35 15.32 1.22 12.65
CA VAL A 35 14.78 2.56 12.41
C VAL A 35 15.94 3.56 12.44
N ARG A 36 16.31 4.09 11.27
CA ARG A 36 17.26 5.20 11.16
C ARG A 36 16.56 6.55 11.07
N GLY A 37 15.31 6.55 10.59
CA GLY A 37 14.57 7.75 10.26
C GLY A 37 15.17 8.51 9.06
N VAL A 38 14.40 9.49 8.60
CA VAL A 38 14.79 10.48 7.60
C VAL A 38 14.75 11.84 8.31
N PRO A 39 15.86 12.61 8.29
CA PRO A 39 15.85 13.96 8.83
C PRO A 39 15.04 14.85 7.87
N LEU A 40 13.96 15.44 8.36
CA LEU A 40 13.10 16.33 7.60
C LEU A 40 12.79 17.60 8.39
N SER A 41 12.93 18.74 7.74
CA SER A 41 12.33 20.01 8.14
C SER A 41 10.84 20.05 7.76
N LEU A 42 10.11 21.04 8.29
CA LEU A 42 8.70 21.26 7.93
C LEU A 42 8.52 21.51 6.43
N GLU A 43 9.40 22.30 5.82
CA GLU A 43 9.34 22.61 4.38
C GLU A 43 9.57 21.36 3.52
N GLU A 44 10.55 20.53 3.88
CA GLU A 44 10.85 19.28 3.17
C GLU A 44 9.71 18.27 3.28
N ARG A 45 9.07 18.17 4.44
CA ARG A 45 7.90 17.32 4.66
C ARG A 45 6.77 17.70 3.71
N ASP A 46 6.45 18.99 3.65
CA ASP A 46 5.37 19.50 2.80
C ASP A 46 5.73 19.40 1.31
N ALA A 47 7.01 19.57 0.96
CA ALA A 47 7.50 19.31 -0.40
C ALA A 47 7.37 17.83 -0.79
N LEU A 48 7.67 16.89 0.11
CA LEU A 48 7.52 15.46 -0.14
C LEU A 48 6.07 15.07 -0.37
N ARG A 49 5.16 15.55 0.50
CA ARG A 49 3.72 15.29 0.35
C ARG A 49 3.18 15.82 -0.98
N ARG A 50 3.46 17.09 -1.31
CA ARG A 50 3.08 17.67 -2.61
C ARG A 50 3.67 16.92 -3.80
N GLY A 51 4.91 16.43 -3.68
CA GLY A 51 5.55 15.62 -4.70
C GLY A 51 4.80 14.31 -4.94
N ILE A 52 4.38 13.63 -3.87
CA ILE A 52 3.58 12.41 -3.94
C ILE A 52 2.20 12.69 -4.55
N ASP A 53 1.51 13.73 -4.09
CA ASP A 53 0.20 14.12 -4.63
C ASP A 53 0.29 14.44 -6.13
N PHE A 54 1.33 15.16 -6.55
CA PHE A 54 1.59 15.44 -7.96
C PHE A 54 1.82 14.16 -8.77
N MET A 55 2.58 13.20 -8.25
CA MET A 55 2.79 11.90 -8.91
C MET A 55 1.50 11.10 -9.01
N VAL A 56 0.69 11.06 -7.95
CA VAL A 56 -0.60 10.38 -7.94
C VAL A 56 -1.56 11.00 -8.97
N GLY A 57 -1.52 12.33 -9.13
CA GLY A 57 -2.28 13.05 -10.15
C GLY A 57 -1.93 12.68 -11.59
N ASN A 58 -0.74 12.11 -11.82
CA ASN A 58 -0.30 11.65 -13.15
C ASN A 58 -0.72 10.21 -13.48
N LEU A 59 -1.43 9.51 -12.57
CA LEU A 59 -1.91 8.15 -12.81
C LEU A 59 -3.28 8.13 -13.48
N ARG A 60 -3.53 7.13 -14.32
CA ARG A 60 -4.80 6.89 -15.03
C ARG A 60 -5.24 5.43 -14.87
N PRO A 61 -6.51 5.15 -14.49
CA PRO A 61 -7.50 6.10 -14.03
C PRO A 61 -7.03 6.83 -12.75
N HIS A 62 -7.61 7.99 -12.45
CA HIS A 62 -7.22 8.74 -11.26
C HIS A 62 -7.48 7.90 -10.01
N PRO A 63 -6.46 7.64 -9.17
CA PRO A 63 -6.66 6.90 -7.93
C PRO A 63 -7.61 7.64 -6.99
N THR A 64 -8.34 6.89 -6.18
CA THR A 64 -9.18 7.49 -5.13
C THR A 64 -8.32 8.10 -4.05
N SER A 65 -8.87 9.04 -3.26
CA SER A 65 -8.14 9.66 -2.13
C SER A 65 -7.69 8.65 -1.07
N THR A 66 -8.31 7.48 -1.02
CA THR A 66 -7.95 6.37 -0.12
C THR A 66 -6.90 5.42 -0.72
N SER A 67 -6.61 5.53 -2.02
CA SER A 67 -5.66 4.64 -2.71
C SER A 67 -4.21 4.95 -2.39
N VAL A 68 -3.88 6.19 -2.02
CA VAL A 68 -2.51 6.56 -1.60
C VAL A 68 -2.59 7.48 -0.40
N ARG A 69 -1.92 7.11 0.70
CA ARG A 69 -1.84 7.91 1.93
C ARG A 69 -0.40 7.96 2.41
N VAL A 70 0.05 9.15 2.80
CA VAL A 70 1.41 9.39 3.28
C VAL A 70 1.37 9.80 4.74
N GLU A 71 2.05 9.05 5.59
CA GLU A 71 2.19 9.33 7.01
C GLU A 71 3.64 9.61 7.38
N PHE A 72 3.82 10.54 8.31
CA PHE A 72 5.12 10.92 8.86
C PHE A 72 5.11 10.54 10.34
N VAL A 73 5.71 9.39 10.66
CA VAL A 73 5.77 8.87 12.03
C VAL A 73 7.04 9.38 12.70
N PRO A 74 6.96 10.16 13.80
CA PRO A 74 8.15 10.68 14.47
C PRO A 74 9.04 9.54 14.99
N ALA A 75 10.32 9.57 14.64
CA ALA A 75 11.33 8.67 15.20
C ALA A 75 12.00 9.37 16.39
N LEU A 76 11.85 8.79 17.59
CA LEU A 76 12.46 9.33 18.80
C LEU A 76 13.96 9.03 18.79
N TRP A 77 14.78 10.07 18.77
CA TRP A 77 16.23 9.93 18.92
C TRP A 77 16.68 10.37 20.31
N SER A 78 17.24 9.44 21.10
CA SER A 78 17.70 9.67 22.48
C SER A 78 19.05 10.41 22.56
N LYS A 79 19.26 11.47 21.78
CA LYS A 79 20.39 12.38 22.02
C LYS A 79 19.85 13.72 22.48
N LEU A 80 20.25 14.08 23.70
CA LEU A 80 19.97 15.29 24.47
C LEU A 80 20.34 16.61 23.76
N GLU A 81 20.65 16.60 22.48
CA GLU A 81 21.04 17.77 21.71
C GLU A 81 20.25 17.79 20.40
N SER A 82 19.37 18.75 20.24
CA SER A 82 19.77 19.99 19.56
C SER A 82 18.57 20.90 19.27
N ARG A 83 18.80 22.19 19.48
CA ARG A 83 18.00 23.33 19.02
C ARG A 83 17.98 23.43 17.48
N LYS A 84 17.55 22.40 16.77
CA LYS A 84 17.45 22.40 15.29
C LYS A 84 16.03 22.09 14.86
N GLU A 85 15.55 22.83 13.87
CA GLU A 85 14.22 22.69 13.23
C GLU A 85 14.07 21.40 12.39
N VAL A 86 14.91 20.40 12.62
CA VAL A 86 14.96 19.15 11.87
C VAL A 86 14.54 18.01 12.80
N PHE A 87 13.48 17.31 12.41
CA PHE A 87 12.95 16.17 13.15
C PHE A 87 13.21 14.89 12.35
N TRP A 88 13.33 13.77 13.05
CA TRP A 88 13.49 12.47 12.43
C TRP A 88 12.12 11.82 12.24
N TYR A 89 11.85 11.32 11.04
CA TYR A 89 10.61 10.62 10.73
C TYR A 89 10.85 9.31 10.02
N VAL A 90 9.99 8.33 10.26
CA VAL A 90 9.74 7.24 9.31
C VAL A 90 8.61 7.71 8.41
N VAL A 91 8.82 7.64 7.09
CA VAL A 91 7.77 7.98 6.13
C VAL A 91 7.11 6.70 5.67
N GLU A 92 5.80 6.61 5.89
CA GLU A 92 4.98 5.48 5.45
C GLU A 92 4.14 5.92 4.27
N VAL A 93 4.28 5.24 3.14
CA VAL A 93 3.43 5.45 1.96
C VAL A 93 2.56 4.22 1.80
N HIS A 94 1.31 4.35 2.24
CA HIS A 94 0.27 3.35 2.10
C HIS A 94 -0.32 3.45 0.70
N VAL A 95 -0.34 2.34 -0.02
CA VAL A 95 -0.84 2.21 -1.39
C VAL A 95 -1.86 1.07 -1.43
N HIS A 96 -3.06 1.37 -1.91
CA HIS A 96 -4.15 0.43 -2.03
C HIS A 96 -4.74 0.48 -3.43
N GLY A 97 -4.48 -0.58 -4.19
CA GLY A 97 -5.06 -0.81 -5.51
C GLY A 97 -6.53 -1.17 -5.44
N VAL A 98 -7.33 -0.68 -6.39
CA VAL A 98 -8.71 -1.12 -6.55
C VAL A 98 -8.73 -2.40 -7.39
N PRO A 99 -9.38 -3.49 -6.93
CA PRO A 99 -9.54 -4.71 -7.73
C PRO A 99 -10.13 -4.40 -9.12
N ARG A 100 -9.77 -5.22 -10.11
CA ARG A 100 -10.24 -5.08 -11.51
C ARG A 100 -9.88 -3.75 -12.18
N THR A 101 -8.91 -3.02 -11.63
CA THR A 101 -8.44 -1.74 -12.19
C THR A 101 -6.96 -1.83 -12.50
N VAL A 102 -6.59 -1.47 -13.73
CA VAL A 102 -5.18 -1.33 -14.14
C VAL A 102 -4.86 0.15 -14.25
N TYR A 103 -3.82 0.56 -13.54
CA TYR A 103 -3.27 1.90 -13.54
C TYR A 103 -2.09 2.01 -14.51
N THR A 104 -2.04 3.12 -15.23
CA THR A 104 -0.94 3.54 -16.09
C THR A 104 -0.48 4.94 -15.68
N LEU A 105 0.73 5.31 -16.08
CA LEU A 105 1.17 6.70 -16.06
C LEU A 105 0.46 7.49 -17.18
N SER A 106 0.57 8.83 -17.11
CA SER A 106 -0.06 9.75 -18.06
C SER A 106 0.45 9.62 -19.50
N ASP A 107 1.63 9.02 -19.70
CA ASP A 107 2.21 8.66 -21.00
C ASP A 107 1.70 7.32 -21.55
N GLY A 108 0.88 6.59 -20.78
CA GLY A 108 0.34 5.28 -21.14
C GLY A 108 1.18 4.11 -20.64
N ASP A 109 2.33 4.35 -19.99
CA ASP A 109 3.17 3.28 -19.50
C ASP A 109 2.53 2.56 -18.30
N CYS A 110 2.45 1.23 -18.39
CA CYS A 110 1.99 0.37 -17.32
C CYS A 110 3.18 -0.27 -16.61
N PHE A 111 3.17 -0.24 -15.28
CA PHE A 111 4.18 -0.90 -14.46
C PHE A 111 3.52 -1.98 -13.62
N LEU A 112 4.12 -3.16 -13.60
CA LEU A 112 3.69 -4.28 -12.80
C LEU A 112 4.79 -4.66 -11.82
N ARG A 113 4.41 -5.40 -10.78
CA ARG A 113 5.31 -5.85 -9.73
C ARG A 113 5.22 -7.36 -9.56
N LYS A 114 6.36 -8.02 -9.63
CA LYS A 114 6.50 -9.47 -9.43
C LYS A 114 7.80 -9.74 -8.69
N ASP A 115 7.76 -10.63 -7.69
CA ASP A 115 8.94 -11.07 -6.92
C ASP A 115 9.79 -9.92 -6.31
N GLY A 116 9.12 -8.82 -5.94
CA GLY A 116 9.80 -7.65 -5.36
C GLY A 116 10.42 -6.69 -6.38
N GLU A 117 10.28 -6.96 -7.67
CA GLU A 117 10.78 -6.12 -8.76
C GLU A 117 9.64 -5.42 -9.50
N THR A 118 9.89 -4.17 -9.90
CA THR A 118 8.95 -3.37 -10.69
C THR A 118 9.46 -3.29 -12.12
N TYR A 119 8.66 -3.72 -13.08
CA TYR A 119 8.99 -3.71 -14.51
C TYR A 119 7.90 -3.01 -15.32
N GLN A 120 8.29 -2.50 -16.49
CA GLN A 120 7.34 -1.94 -17.46
C GLN A 120 6.70 -3.11 -18.21
N ALA A 121 5.37 -3.16 -18.22
CA ALA A 121 4.64 -4.26 -18.80
C ALA A 121 4.08 -3.90 -20.17
N HIS A 122 4.18 -4.85 -21.10
CA HIS A 122 3.55 -4.78 -22.40
C HIS A 122 2.13 -5.37 -22.37
N THR A 123 1.34 -5.10 -23.40
CA THR A 123 -0.09 -5.49 -23.50
C THR A 123 -0.35 -6.97 -23.18
N PHE A 124 0.51 -7.88 -23.66
CA PHE A 124 0.37 -9.31 -23.40
C PHE A 124 0.59 -9.67 -21.92
N GLU A 125 1.58 -9.05 -21.29
CA GLU A 125 1.92 -9.26 -19.88
C GLU A 125 0.82 -8.70 -18.99
N ILE A 126 0.28 -7.51 -19.31
CA ILE A 126 -0.84 -6.90 -18.59
C ILE A 126 -2.05 -7.84 -18.60
N ARG A 127 -2.41 -8.40 -19.77
CA ARG A 127 -3.55 -9.33 -19.88
C ARG A 127 -3.34 -10.58 -19.06
N SER A 128 -2.17 -11.20 -19.18
CA SER A 128 -1.83 -12.42 -18.43
C SER A 128 -1.86 -12.17 -16.93
N TRP A 129 -1.35 -11.01 -16.51
CA TRP A 129 -1.31 -10.59 -15.12
C TRP A 129 -2.72 -10.31 -14.56
N VAL A 130 -3.62 -9.68 -15.34
CA VAL A 130 -5.01 -9.44 -14.92
C VAL A 130 -5.75 -10.76 -14.69
N VAL A 131 -5.58 -11.74 -15.57
CA VAL A 131 -6.18 -13.08 -15.40
C VAL A 131 -5.70 -13.71 -14.09
N GLN A 132 -4.38 -13.70 -13.87
CA GLN A 132 -3.80 -14.25 -12.64
C GLN A 132 -4.31 -13.55 -11.38
N GLN A 133 -4.41 -12.21 -11.38
CA GLN A 133 -4.93 -11.49 -10.21
C GLN A 133 -6.41 -11.75 -9.96
N GLU A 134 -7.21 -11.89 -11.00
CA GLU A 134 -8.63 -12.19 -10.86
C GLU A 134 -8.85 -13.58 -10.24
N GLU A 135 -8.07 -14.58 -10.69
CA GLU A 135 -8.07 -15.92 -10.10
C GLU A 135 -7.66 -15.87 -8.62
N GLU A 136 -6.56 -15.20 -8.28
CA GLU A 136 -6.11 -15.03 -6.89
C GLU A 136 -7.15 -14.31 -6.02
N HIS A 137 -7.80 -13.28 -6.56
CA HIS A 137 -8.83 -12.52 -5.87
C HIS A 137 -10.08 -13.35 -5.61
N TYR A 138 -10.53 -14.13 -6.61
CA TYR A 138 -11.66 -15.05 -6.48
C TYR A 138 -11.43 -16.12 -5.40
N LEU A 139 -10.26 -16.78 -5.43
CA LEU A 139 -9.89 -17.80 -4.45
C LEU A 139 -9.84 -17.25 -3.02
N ARG A 140 -9.33 -16.02 -2.84
CA ARG A 140 -9.30 -15.35 -1.52
C ARG A 140 -10.70 -15.04 -0.99
N GLY A 141 -11.62 -14.64 -1.87
CA GLY A 141 -13.03 -14.40 -1.52
C GLY A 141 -13.72 -15.65 -0.98
N LEU A 142 -13.49 -16.81 -1.62
CA LEU A 142 -14.03 -18.09 -1.17
C LEU A 142 -13.51 -18.50 0.21
N ALA A 143 -12.20 -18.39 0.45
CA ALA A 143 -11.59 -18.75 1.74
C ALA A 143 -12.12 -17.88 2.91
N SER A 144 -12.47 -16.62 2.62
CA SER A 144 -13.02 -15.71 3.63
C SER A 144 -14.45 -16.14 4.04
N GLN A 145 -15.26 -16.59 3.08
CA GLN A 145 -16.64 -17.06 3.32
C GLN A 145 -16.70 -18.38 4.10
N GLU A 146 -15.75 -19.31 3.87
CA GLU A 146 -15.68 -20.56 4.62
C GLU A 146 -15.34 -20.34 6.10
N SER A 147 -14.51 -19.33 6.40
CA SER A 147 -14.14 -18.99 7.78
C SER A 147 -15.28 -18.35 8.58
N GLU A 148 -16.16 -17.58 7.93
CA GLU A 148 -17.34 -16.98 8.56
C GLU A 148 -18.47 -18.01 8.75
N GLY A 149 -18.60 -18.99 7.85
CA GLY A 149 -19.57 -20.08 7.97
C GLY A 149 -19.26 -21.07 9.10
N ALA A 150 -18.00 -21.22 9.50
CA ALA A 150 -17.58 -22.11 10.58
C ALA A 150 -17.80 -21.55 12.00
N ALA A 151 -18.00 -20.23 12.15
CA ALA A 151 -18.21 -19.58 13.45
C ALA A 151 -19.70 -19.47 13.86
N GLY A 152 -20.64 -19.89 13.00
CA GLY A 152 -22.09 -19.74 13.21
C GLY A 152 -22.84 -20.98 13.74
N GLY A 153 -22.14 -22.05 14.11
CA GLY A 153 -22.75 -23.36 14.39
C GLY A 153 -22.45 -23.92 15.78
N ASP A 154 -22.80 -23.22 16.85
CA ASP A 154 -22.95 -23.83 18.19
C ASP A 154 -23.92 -23.00 19.04
N GLY A 155 -25.19 -23.01 18.63
CA GLY A 155 -26.30 -22.66 19.53
C GLY A 155 -26.67 -23.89 20.36
N PRO A 156 -26.72 -23.83 21.70
CA PRO A 156 -27.11 -24.98 22.50
C PRO A 156 -28.55 -25.40 22.13
N PRO A 157 -28.83 -26.71 22.06
CA PRO A 157 -30.15 -27.20 21.67
C PRO A 157 -31.23 -26.69 22.65
N PRO A 158 -32.44 -26.36 22.17
CA PRO A 158 -33.51 -25.84 23.01
C PRO A 158 -33.89 -26.88 24.07
N GLY A 159 -33.98 -26.40 25.31
CA GLY A 159 -34.09 -27.19 26.53
C GLY A 159 -35.21 -28.23 26.51
N ALA A 160 -34.86 -29.42 27.00
CA ALA A 160 -35.81 -30.47 27.35
C ALA A 160 -36.75 -30.00 28.49
N PRO A 161 -38.02 -30.43 28.49
CA PRO A 161 -38.97 -30.06 29.53
C PRO A 161 -38.59 -30.74 30.85
N SER A 162 -38.41 -29.94 31.91
CA SER A 162 -38.21 -30.41 33.27
C SER A 162 -39.51 -31.03 33.82
N ALA A 163 -39.50 -32.35 33.98
CA ALA A 163 -40.46 -33.08 34.80
C ALA A 163 -39.90 -33.23 36.23
N GLY A 164 -40.74 -33.00 37.25
CA GLY A 164 -40.42 -33.18 38.66
C GLY A 164 -41.35 -32.34 39.53
N VAL A 165 -42.54 -32.85 39.87
CA VAL A 165 -42.93 -33.46 41.18
C VAL A 165 -43.07 -32.42 42.29
#